data_AF-A0A1L8R3P4-F1
#
_entry.id   AF-A0A1L8R3P4-F1
#
_cell.length_a   1.000
_cell.length_b   1.000
_cell.length_c   1.000
_cell.angle_alpha   90.00
_cell.angle_beta   90.00
_cell.angle_gamma   90.00
#
_symmetry.space_group_name_H-M   'P 1'
#
loop_
_entity.id
_entity.type
_entity.pdbx_description
1 polymer ?
#
loop_
_entity_poly.entity_id
_entity_poly.type
_entity_poly.pdbx_seq_one_letter_code
_entity_poly.pdbx_strand_id
1 'polypeptide(L)'
;MQMQESVLFKSEWRKISKILFGNSLLAIAYAKWMVPHKIINGGVTSLALVCSKLLGIDHVFLTNLITVLLLILCFCYLGKELLVKSFFSSICYLSFFSFFSNLPLRLSVNFIVDFSLACLFIAAGYYFCLSATASTVGMDVVALIIQQKRPKFQLATIIRNLNFVVLLLGFLVYGGKSVLIGVVFSFCYAFLLAKFLKPKEKFKAPKNYQNN
;
A
#
# COMPACT_ATOMS: atom_id res chain seq x y z
N MET A 1 22.85 5.52 -29.31
CA MET A 1 22.91 6.01 -27.92
C MET A 1 21.74 6.93 -27.58
N GLN A 2 21.54 8.06 -28.29
CA GLN A 2 20.43 9.02 -28.05
C GLN A 2 19.01 8.42 -28.14
N MET A 3 18.78 7.46 -29.05
CA MET A 3 17.47 6.78 -29.17
C MET A 3 17.17 5.85 -27.98
N GLN A 4 18.19 5.34 -27.28
CA GLN A 4 18.01 4.47 -26.13
C GLN A 4 17.81 5.28 -24.83
N GLU A 5 18.49 6.42 -24.71
CA GLU A 5 18.30 7.37 -23.60
C GLU A 5 16.90 8.01 -23.60
N SER A 6 16.39 8.41 -24.76
CA SER A 6 15.04 8.98 -24.89
C SER A 6 13.93 7.98 -24.55
N VAL A 7 14.12 6.69 -24.90
CA VAL A 7 13.19 5.61 -24.53
C VAL A 7 13.24 5.33 -23.04
N LEU A 8 14.44 5.28 -22.43
CA LEU A 8 14.62 5.13 -20.98
C LEU A 8 13.97 6.28 -20.21
N PHE A 9 14.22 7.54 -20.61
CA PHE A 9 13.65 8.73 -19.98
C PHE A 9 12.11 8.73 -20.04
N LYS A 10 11.53 8.44 -21.20
CA LYS A 10 10.08 8.35 -21.38
C LYS A 10 9.46 7.23 -20.54
N SER A 11 10.20 6.14 -20.32
CA SER A 11 9.75 5.04 -19.47
C SER A 11 9.74 5.40 -17.97
N GLU A 12 10.74 6.15 -17.49
CA GLU A 12 10.81 6.58 -16.09
C GLU A 12 9.80 7.68 -15.78
N TRP A 13 9.58 8.64 -16.70
CA TRP A 13 8.53 9.65 -16.52
C TRP A 13 7.15 9.01 -16.35
N ARG A 14 6.83 7.99 -17.16
CA ARG A 14 5.58 7.23 -17.02
C ARG A 14 5.44 6.58 -15.65
N LYS A 15 6.53 6.02 -15.10
CA LYS A 15 6.53 5.43 -13.75
C LYS A 15 6.26 6.51 -12.69
N ILE A 16 6.93 7.66 -12.78
CA ILE A 16 6.72 8.79 -11.85
C ILE A 16 5.28 9.29 -11.90
N SER A 17 4.71 9.49 -13.11
CA SER A 17 3.31 9.92 -13.25
C SER A 17 2.33 8.92 -12.64
N LYS A 18 2.57 7.61 -12.81
CA LYS A 18 1.79 6.56 -12.15
C LYS A 18 1.89 6.65 -10.63
N ILE A 19 3.08 6.84 -10.08
CA ILE A 19 3.28 6.98 -8.62
C ILE A 19 2.52 8.21 -8.09
N LEU A 20 2.62 9.35 -8.76
CA LEU A 20 1.88 10.57 -8.37
C LEU A 20 0.37 10.34 -8.39
N PHE A 21 -0.15 9.78 -9.48
CA PHE A 21 -1.58 9.50 -9.61
C PHE A 21 -2.06 8.42 -8.62
N GLY A 22 -1.26 7.39 -8.40
CA GLY A 22 -1.58 6.34 -7.43
C GLY A 22 -1.67 6.88 -6.01
N ASN A 23 -0.71 7.70 -5.60
CA ASN A 23 -0.71 8.30 -4.27
C ASN A 23 -1.79 9.36 -4.08
N SER A 24 -2.19 10.10 -5.11
CA SER A 24 -3.31 11.03 -4.99
C SER A 24 -4.63 10.28 -4.75
N LEU A 25 -4.87 9.18 -5.46
CA LEU A 25 -6.04 8.31 -5.24
C LEU A 25 -6.04 7.71 -3.82
N LEU A 26 -4.90 7.17 -3.37
CA LEU A 26 -4.74 6.67 -2.01
C LEU A 26 -5.05 7.76 -0.99
N ALA A 27 -4.44 8.94 -1.13
CA ALA A 27 -4.61 10.05 -0.22
C ALA A 27 -6.06 10.54 -0.14
N ILE A 28 -6.76 10.67 -1.27
CA ILE A 28 -8.19 11.03 -1.29
C ILE A 28 -9.00 9.98 -0.52
N ALA A 29 -8.79 8.69 -0.81
CA ALA A 29 -9.54 7.63 -0.17
C ALA A 29 -9.34 7.60 1.35
N TYR A 30 -8.10 7.76 1.80
CA TYR A 30 -7.79 7.80 3.23
C TYR A 30 -8.36 9.05 3.91
N ALA A 31 -8.10 10.22 3.35
CA ALA A 31 -8.49 11.50 3.96
C ALA A 31 -10.00 11.71 3.98
N LYS A 32 -10.72 11.25 2.95
CA LYS A 32 -12.15 11.56 2.76
C LYS A 32 -13.11 10.44 3.15
N TRP A 33 -12.66 9.18 3.17
CA TRP A 33 -13.54 8.06 3.50
C TRP A 33 -13.00 7.19 4.63
N MET A 34 -11.77 6.67 4.53
CA MET A 34 -11.27 5.70 5.53
C MET A 34 -11.16 6.30 6.94
N VAL A 35 -10.48 7.45 7.06
CA VAL A 35 -10.25 8.10 8.37
C VAL A 35 -11.57 8.59 8.98
N PRO A 36 -12.44 9.34 8.26
CA PRO A 36 -13.74 9.76 8.80
C PRO A 36 -14.66 8.61 9.23
N HIS A 37 -14.69 7.51 8.47
CA HIS A 37 -15.50 6.32 8.80
C HIS A 37 -14.80 5.34 9.76
N LYS A 38 -13.60 5.67 10.24
CA LYS A 38 -12.77 4.84 11.15
C LYS A 38 -12.57 3.41 10.62
N ILE A 39 -12.43 3.26 9.31
CA ILE A 39 -12.20 1.96 8.66
C ILE A 39 -10.73 1.59 8.89
N ILE A 40 -10.51 0.49 9.61
CA ILE A 40 -9.17 -0.03 9.89
C ILE A 40 -8.73 -0.89 8.69
N ASN A 41 -7.55 -0.59 8.16
CA ASN A 41 -6.85 -1.45 7.19
C ASN A 41 -5.80 -2.28 7.92
N GLY A 42 -5.67 -3.58 7.64
CA GLY A 42 -4.64 -4.46 8.22
C GLY A 42 -3.18 -4.14 7.87
N GLY A 43 -2.85 -2.88 7.59
CA GLY A 43 -1.51 -2.41 7.26
C GLY A 43 -0.61 -2.14 8.47
N VAL A 44 0.50 -1.45 8.23
CA VAL A 44 1.55 -1.15 9.22
C VAL A 44 1.02 -0.43 10.46
N THR A 45 0.16 0.58 10.27
CA THR A 45 -0.43 1.31 11.39
C THR A 45 -1.22 0.40 12.32
N SER A 46 -2.01 -0.54 11.77
CA SER A 46 -2.78 -1.50 12.58
C SER A 46 -1.88 -2.51 13.28
N LEU A 47 -0.79 -2.94 12.64
CA LEU A 47 0.20 -3.79 13.27
C LEU A 47 0.89 -3.06 14.44
N ALA A 48 1.31 -1.82 14.23
CA ALA A 48 1.91 -0.98 15.27
C ALA A 48 0.97 -0.75 16.44
N LEU A 49 -0.30 -0.51 16.15
CA LEU A 49 -1.38 -0.34 17.11
C LEU A 49 -1.62 -1.60 17.96
N VAL A 50 -1.53 -2.80 17.37
CA VAL A 50 -1.59 -4.07 18.12
C VAL A 50 -0.35 -4.21 19.01
N CYS A 51 0.84 -4.03 18.44
CA CYS A 51 2.09 -4.12 19.19
C CYS A 51 2.16 -3.11 20.35
N SER A 52 1.63 -1.90 20.14
CA SER A 52 1.56 -0.84 21.15
C SER A 52 0.76 -1.29 22.37
N LYS A 53 -0.40 -1.92 22.15
CA LYS A 53 -1.23 -2.45 23.23
C LYS A 53 -0.53 -3.57 24.00
N LEU A 54 0.20 -4.44 23.30
CA LEU A 54 0.89 -5.59 23.92
C LEU A 54 2.15 -5.19 24.69
N LEU A 55 2.89 -4.20 24.19
CA LEU A 55 4.20 -3.80 24.73
C LEU A 55 4.13 -2.56 25.64
N GLY A 56 3.01 -1.82 25.63
CA GLY A 56 2.88 -0.55 26.35
C GLY A 56 3.71 0.59 25.76
N ILE A 57 4.21 0.43 24.52
CA ILE A 57 5.03 1.42 23.81
C ILE A 57 4.14 2.30 22.94
N ASP A 58 4.51 3.55 22.75
CA ASP A 58 3.77 4.47 21.87
C ASP A 58 3.64 3.94 20.42
N HIS A 59 2.43 4.06 19.87
CA HIS A 59 2.08 3.60 18.54
C HIS A 59 2.75 4.38 17.40
N VAL A 60 3.08 5.67 17.59
CA VAL A 60 3.80 6.47 16.59
C VAL A 60 5.23 5.97 16.49
N PHE A 61 5.88 5.76 17.64
CA PHE A 61 7.21 5.15 17.69
C PHE A 61 7.23 3.76 17.01
N LEU A 62 6.28 2.89 17.35
CA LEU A 62 6.20 1.55 16.74
C LEU A 62 5.90 1.59 15.24
N THR A 63 5.04 2.51 14.79
CA THR A 63 4.76 2.68 13.35
C THR A 63 6.03 3.08 12.60
N ASN A 64 6.78 4.02 13.14
CA ASN A 64 8.06 4.45 12.56
C ASN A 64 9.08 3.31 12.55
N LEU A 65 9.19 2.58 13.66
CA LEU A 65 10.10 1.43 13.77
C LEU A 65 9.78 0.36 12.72
N ILE A 66 8.52 -0.07 12.61
CA ILE A 66 8.10 -1.08 11.63
C ILE A 66 8.35 -0.56 10.20
N THR A 67 8.07 0.71 9.92
CA THR A 67 8.32 1.32 8.61
C THR A 67 9.80 1.31 8.24
N VAL A 68 10.69 1.66 9.19
CA VAL A 68 12.14 1.59 9.00
C VAL A 68 12.59 0.14 8.73
N LEU A 69 12.08 -0.82 9.49
CA LEU A 69 12.37 -2.24 9.26
C LEU A 69 11.91 -2.70 7.86
N LEU A 70 10.75 -2.25 7.39
CA LEU A 70 10.27 -2.55 6.04
C LEU A 70 11.14 -1.91 4.96
N LEU A 71 11.64 -0.69 5.16
CA LEU A 71 12.60 -0.07 4.23
C LEU A 71 13.91 -0.85 4.17
N ILE A 72 14.42 -1.32 5.31
CA ILE A 72 15.61 -2.19 5.35
C ILE A 72 15.34 -3.50 4.59
N LEU A 73 14.20 -4.15 4.83
CA LEU A 73 13.81 -5.36 4.09
C LEU A 73 13.68 -5.10 2.59
N CYS A 74 13.10 -3.96 2.20
CA CYS A 74 13.00 -3.54 0.80
C CYS A 74 14.40 -3.41 0.17
N PHE A 75 15.33 -2.75 0.86
CA PHE A 75 16.71 -2.60 0.40
C PHE A 75 17.39 -3.96 0.19
N CYS A 76 17.31 -4.84 1.20
CA CYS A 76 18.00 -6.12 1.22
C CYS A 76 17.45 -7.12 0.19
N TYR A 77 16.13 -7.17 -0.04
CA TYR A 77 15.51 -8.22 -0.85
C TYR A 77 15.03 -7.77 -2.24
N LEU A 78 14.57 -6.52 -2.37
CA LEU A 78 13.92 -6.02 -3.59
C LEU A 78 14.79 -5.03 -4.38
N GLY A 79 15.82 -4.47 -3.74
CA GLY A 79 16.85 -3.65 -4.38
C GLY A 79 16.61 -2.13 -4.33
N LYS A 80 17.65 -1.38 -4.70
CA LYS A 80 17.71 0.09 -4.57
C LYS A 80 16.67 0.84 -5.40
N GLU A 81 16.35 0.35 -6.61
CA GLU A 81 15.36 1.02 -7.49
C GLU A 81 13.98 1.08 -6.83
N LEU A 82 13.50 -0.06 -6.29
CA LEU A 82 12.22 -0.11 -5.60
C LEU A 82 12.25 0.77 -4.36
N LEU A 83 13.34 0.76 -3.58
CA LEU A 83 13.46 1.58 -2.38
C LEU A 83 13.32 3.07 -2.69
N VAL A 84 14.04 3.59 -3.67
CA VAL A 84 14.01 5.02 -4.03
C VAL A 84 12.61 5.43 -4.50
N LYS A 85 11.97 4.61 -5.34
CA LYS A 85 10.61 4.87 -5.83
C LYS A 85 9.56 4.80 -4.72
N SER A 86 9.74 3.88 -3.78
CA SER A 86 8.83 3.73 -2.63
C SER A 86 9.01 4.88 -1.63
N PHE A 87 10.23 5.33 -1.41
CA PHE A 87 10.50 6.52 -0.60
C PHE A 87 9.87 7.77 -1.21
N PHE A 88 10.04 7.98 -2.52
CA PHE A 88 9.35 9.04 -3.26
C PHE A 88 7.82 8.90 -3.16
N SER A 89 7.29 7.68 -3.33
CA SER A 89 5.87 7.37 -3.16
C SER A 89 5.35 7.79 -1.79
N SER A 90 6.09 7.50 -0.72
CA SER A 90 5.72 7.88 0.65
C SER A 90 5.67 9.40 0.84
N ILE A 91 6.64 10.14 0.29
CA ILE A 91 6.62 11.61 0.32
C ILE A 91 5.38 12.13 -0.40
N CYS A 92 5.11 11.64 -1.61
CA CYS A 92 3.91 12.03 -2.37
C CYS A 92 2.62 11.73 -1.61
N TYR A 93 2.51 10.54 -1.02
CA TYR A 93 1.36 10.16 -0.21
C TYR A 93 1.16 11.12 0.97
N LEU A 94 2.22 11.41 1.74
CA LEU A 94 2.14 12.31 2.90
C LEU A 94 1.71 13.73 2.49
N SER A 95 2.31 14.27 1.43
CA SER A 95 1.95 15.59 0.90
C SER A 95 0.48 15.65 0.46
N PHE A 96 0.03 14.66 -0.33
CA PHE A 96 -1.36 14.62 -0.79
C PHE A 96 -2.34 14.35 0.35
N PHE A 97 -2.01 13.46 1.28
CA PHE A 97 -2.86 13.15 2.42
C PHE A 97 -3.05 14.39 3.30
N SER A 98 -1.96 15.13 3.58
CA SER A 98 -2.03 16.40 4.30
C SER A 98 -2.90 17.42 3.55
N PHE A 99 -2.68 17.58 2.25
CA PHE A 99 -3.47 18.49 1.41
C PHE A 99 -4.97 18.15 1.44
N PHE A 100 -5.34 16.90 1.13
CA PHE A 100 -6.74 16.48 1.08
C PHE A 100 -7.40 16.44 2.46
N SER A 101 -6.66 16.16 3.54
CA SER A 101 -7.20 16.19 4.90
C SER A 101 -7.60 17.61 5.33
N ASN A 102 -6.80 18.62 4.97
CA ASN A 102 -7.07 20.02 5.29
C ASN A 102 -8.04 20.71 4.33
N LEU A 103 -8.24 20.14 3.13
CA LEU A 103 -9.17 20.70 2.15
C LEU A 103 -10.62 20.55 2.65
N PRO A 104 -11.40 21.63 2.83
CA PRO A 104 -12.76 21.60 3.39
C PRO A 104 -13.82 21.08 2.40
N LEU A 105 -13.45 20.14 1.53
CA LEU A 105 -14.38 19.43 0.65
C LEU A 105 -14.89 18.17 1.33
N ARG A 106 -16.22 18.02 1.36
CA ARG A 106 -16.90 16.79 1.80
C ARG A 106 -17.26 15.97 0.57
N LEU A 107 -16.66 14.78 0.45
CA LEU A 107 -16.98 13.80 -0.59
C LEU A 107 -17.84 12.64 -0.06
N SER A 108 -18.34 12.74 1.17
CA SER A 108 -19.14 11.71 1.82
C SER A 108 -20.59 11.80 1.37
N VAL A 109 -21.14 10.69 0.87
CA VAL A 109 -22.55 10.59 0.48
C VAL A 109 -23.30 9.71 1.46
N ASN A 110 -22.91 8.45 1.55
CA ASN A 110 -23.38 7.48 2.54
C ASN A 110 -22.32 6.39 2.69
N PHE A 111 -22.40 5.63 3.78
CA PHE A 111 -21.38 4.63 4.10
C PHE A 111 -21.13 3.62 2.97
N ILE A 112 -22.17 3.14 2.27
CA ILE A 112 -22.03 2.10 1.24
C ILE A 112 -21.30 2.66 0.00
N VAL A 113 -21.67 3.87 -0.43
CA VAL A 113 -21.04 4.56 -1.56
C VAL A 113 -19.60 4.91 -1.21
N ASP A 114 -19.38 5.51 -0.05
CA ASP A 114 -18.06 5.92 0.43
C ASP A 114 -17.11 4.71 0.58
N PHE A 115 -17.61 3.60 1.13
CA PHE A 115 -16.87 2.36 1.26
C PHE A 115 -16.49 1.78 -0.11
N SER A 116 -17.43 1.79 -1.06
CA SER A 116 -17.19 1.28 -2.42
C SER A 116 -16.16 2.13 -3.16
N LEU A 117 -16.26 3.46 -3.04
CA LEU A 117 -15.29 4.40 -3.61
C LEU A 117 -13.92 4.24 -2.95
N ALA A 118 -13.85 4.07 -1.64
CA ALA A 118 -12.61 3.79 -0.93
C ALA A 118 -11.94 2.50 -1.43
N CYS A 119 -12.70 1.42 -1.58
CA CYS A 119 -12.18 0.16 -2.14
C CYS A 119 -11.62 0.36 -3.55
N LEU A 120 -12.35 1.08 -4.42
CA LEU A 120 -11.94 1.33 -5.79
C LEU A 120 -10.68 2.19 -5.88
N PHE A 121 -10.66 3.32 -5.17
CA PHE A 121 -9.53 4.26 -5.18
C PHE A 121 -8.28 3.64 -4.57
N ILE A 122 -8.41 2.88 -3.49
CA ILE A 122 -7.27 2.20 -2.88
C ILE A 122 -6.75 1.09 -3.79
N ALA A 123 -7.62 0.27 -4.39
CA ALA A 123 -7.21 -0.75 -5.35
C ALA A 123 -6.51 -0.12 -6.58
N ALA A 124 -7.06 0.95 -7.15
CA ALA A 124 -6.47 1.65 -8.27
C ALA A 124 -5.13 2.31 -7.89
N GLY A 125 -5.08 2.95 -6.72
CA GLY A 125 -3.88 3.59 -6.19
C GLY A 125 -2.73 2.60 -6.00
N TYR A 126 -3.01 1.46 -5.35
CA TYR A 126 -2.05 0.35 -5.25
C TYR A 126 -1.63 -0.15 -6.64
N TYR A 127 -2.56 -0.34 -7.58
CA TYR A 127 -2.24 -0.78 -8.93
C TYR A 127 -1.25 0.17 -9.63
N PHE A 128 -1.49 1.49 -9.58
CA PHE A 128 -0.60 2.45 -10.22
C PHE A 128 0.80 2.47 -9.60
N CYS A 129 0.91 2.45 -8.27
CA CYS A 129 2.20 2.40 -7.59
C CYS A 129 2.94 1.09 -7.87
N LEU A 130 2.29 -0.06 -7.69
CA LEU A 130 2.91 -1.38 -7.86
C LEU A 130 3.30 -1.63 -9.32
N SER A 131 2.48 -1.21 -10.30
CA SER A 131 2.81 -1.31 -11.73
C SER A 131 3.92 -0.35 -12.19
N ALA A 132 4.32 0.61 -11.33
CA ALA A 132 5.46 1.49 -11.53
C ALA A 132 6.73 1.01 -10.79
N THR A 133 6.70 -0.20 -10.21
CA THR A 133 7.78 -0.71 -9.35
C THR A 133 8.01 0.22 -8.16
N ALA A 134 6.92 0.60 -7.49
CA ALA A 134 6.92 1.36 -6.25
C ALA A 134 6.00 0.68 -5.23
N SER A 135 6.35 0.77 -3.96
CA SER A 135 5.54 0.32 -2.83
C SER A 135 5.09 1.54 -2.02
N THR A 136 4.01 1.37 -1.27
CA THR A 136 3.57 2.34 -0.25
C THR A 136 4.36 2.25 1.05
N VAL A 137 5.44 1.45 1.08
CA VAL A 137 6.26 1.16 2.28
C VAL A 137 5.39 0.60 3.42
N GLY A 138 4.42 -0.23 3.04
CA GLY A 138 3.48 -0.88 3.93
C GLY A 138 3.68 -2.40 3.97
N MET A 139 2.62 -3.11 4.33
CA MET A 139 2.59 -4.58 4.27
C MET A 139 2.77 -5.12 2.84
N ASP A 140 2.63 -4.26 1.82
CA ASP A 140 2.92 -4.58 0.43
C ASP A 140 4.41 -4.86 0.18
N VAL A 141 5.35 -4.29 0.95
CA VAL A 141 6.77 -4.66 0.88
C VAL A 141 6.95 -6.14 1.22
N VAL A 142 6.34 -6.61 2.32
CA VAL A 142 6.39 -8.01 2.72
C VAL A 142 5.75 -8.89 1.65
N ALA A 143 4.62 -8.44 1.08
CA ALA A 143 3.95 -9.16 0.01
C ALA A 143 4.80 -9.30 -1.25
N LEU A 144 5.54 -8.27 -1.63
CA LEU A 144 6.48 -8.29 -2.75
C LEU A 144 7.64 -9.26 -2.52
N ILE A 145 8.22 -9.28 -1.31
CA ILE A 145 9.27 -10.25 -0.94
C ILE A 145 8.75 -11.69 -1.04
N ILE A 146 7.55 -11.95 -0.51
CA ILE A 146 6.92 -13.27 -0.59
C ILE A 146 6.65 -13.64 -2.05
N GLN A 147 6.13 -12.72 -2.86
CA GLN A 147 5.85 -12.98 -4.29
C GLN A 147 7.14 -13.29 -5.07
N GLN A 148 8.23 -12.56 -4.80
CA GLN A 148 9.52 -12.82 -5.44
C GLN A 148 10.02 -14.24 -5.14
N LYS A 149 9.86 -14.71 -3.89
CA LYS A 149 10.20 -16.09 -3.49
C LYS A 149 9.19 -17.14 -3.94
N ARG A 150 7.91 -16.76 -4.12
CA ARG A 150 6.79 -17.65 -4.45
C ARG A 150 5.94 -17.07 -5.59
N PRO A 151 6.44 -17.04 -6.84
CA PRO A 151 5.80 -16.37 -7.97
C PRO A 151 4.50 -17.02 -8.46
N LYS A 152 4.12 -18.17 -7.88
CA LYS A 152 2.84 -18.85 -8.13
C LYS A 152 1.65 -18.10 -7.50
N PHE A 153 1.90 -17.35 -6.42
CA PHE A 153 0.85 -16.60 -5.73
C PHE A 153 0.66 -15.20 -6.30
N GLN A 154 -0.59 -14.76 -6.38
CA GLN A 154 -0.92 -13.40 -6.83
C GLN A 154 -0.60 -12.39 -5.72
N LEU A 155 0.01 -11.26 -6.09
CA LEU A 155 0.40 -10.22 -5.13
C LEU A 155 -0.77 -9.74 -4.27
N ALA A 156 -1.92 -9.47 -4.92
CA ALA A 156 -3.14 -9.04 -4.24
C ALA A 156 -3.63 -10.05 -3.20
N THR A 157 -3.49 -11.36 -3.48
CA THR A 157 -3.85 -12.42 -2.53
C THR A 157 -2.91 -12.44 -1.32
N ILE A 158 -1.60 -12.23 -1.54
CA ILE A 158 -0.62 -12.16 -0.46
C ILE A 158 -0.90 -10.94 0.43
N ILE A 159 -1.10 -9.75 -0.17
CA ILE A 159 -1.46 -8.52 0.56
C ILE A 159 -2.72 -8.73 1.40
N ARG A 160 -3.77 -9.32 0.81
CA ARG A 160 -5.01 -9.62 1.53
C ARG A 160 -4.77 -10.51 2.74
N ASN A 161 -4.02 -11.58 2.58
CA ASN A 161 -3.79 -12.54 3.65
C ASN A 161 -2.94 -11.93 4.78
N LEU A 162 -1.91 -11.13 4.44
CA LEU A 162 -1.13 -10.39 5.44
C LEU A 162 -2.02 -9.42 6.22
N ASN A 163 -2.85 -8.64 5.52
CA ASN A 163 -3.75 -7.70 6.18
C ASN A 163 -4.80 -8.40 7.04
N PHE A 164 -5.29 -9.56 6.60
CA PHE A 164 -6.22 -10.37 7.39
C PHE A 164 -5.58 -10.86 8.69
N VAL A 165 -4.32 -11.33 8.65
CA VAL A 165 -3.58 -11.71 9.86
C VAL A 165 -3.46 -10.52 10.81
N VAL A 166 -3.08 -9.34 10.31
CA VAL A 166 -2.97 -8.12 11.15
C VAL A 166 -4.33 -7.72 11.74
N LEU A 167 -5.40 -7.81 10.96
CA LEU A 167 -6.76 -7.51 11.43
C LEU A 167 -7.24 -8.50 12.50
N LEU A 168 -6.95 -9.79 12.35
CA LEU A 168 -7.25 -10.81 13.36
C LEU A 168 -6.53 -10.53 14.67
N LEU A 169 -5.25 -10.14 14.61
CA LEU A 169 -4.51 -9.71 15.80
C LEU A 169 -5.13 -8.44 16.40
N GLY A 170 -5.63 -7.53 15.56
CA GLY A 170 -6.35 -6.32 15.95
C GLY A 170 -7.74 -6.55 16.54
N PHE A 171 -8.39 -7.69 16.25
CA PHE A 171 -9.73 -8.02 16.76
C PHE A 171 -9.78 -8.01 18.28
N LEU A 172 -8.74 -8.56 18.90
CA LEU A 172 -8.61 -8.66 20.36
C LEU A 172 -8.39 -7.28 21.02
N VAL A 173 -8.06 -6.25 20.24
CA VAL A 173 -7.66 -4.92 20.75
C VAL A 173 -8.71 -3.83 20.45
N TYR A 174 -9.32 -3.82 19.26
CA TYR A 174 -10.14 -2.70 18.77
C TYR A 174 -11.65 -2.96 18.76
N GLY A 175 -12.07 -4.16 19.15
CA GLY A 175 -13.48 -4.57 19.14
C GLY A 175 -13.99 -5.04 17.78
N GLY A 176 -15.04 -5.85 17.77
CA GLY A 176 -15.42 -6.63 16.60
C GLY A 176 -15.91 -5.83 15.39
N LYS A 177 -16.63 -4.71 15.60
CA LYS A 177 -17.27 -3.97 14.50
C LYS A 177 -16.27 -3.36 13.52
N SER A 178 -15.25 -2.66 14.01
CA SER A 178 -14.24 -2.02 13.17
C SER A 178 -13.37 -3.05 12.44
N VAL A 179 -13.09 -4.19 13.10
CA VAL A 179 -12.33 -5.28 12.48
C VAL A 179 -13.15 -6.00 11.41
N LEU A 180 -14.42 -6.28 11.64
CA LEU A 180 -15.29 -6.90 10.63
C LEU A 180 -15.39 -6.02 9.37
N ILE A 181 -15.61 -4.71 9.54
CA ILE A 181 -15.61 -3.76 8.42
C ILE A 181 -14.24 -3.76 7.72
N GLY A 182 -13.15 -3.78 8.47
CA GLY A 182 -11.79 -3.86 7.94
C GLY A 182 -11.52 -5.15 7.15
N VAL A 183 -12.05 -6.29 7.59
CA VAL A 183 -11.94 -7.58 6.87
C VAL A 183 -12.69 -7.54 5.55
N VAL A 184 -13.93 -7.07 5.56
CA VAL A 184 -14.74 -6.91 4.34
C VAL A 184 -14.05 -5.94 3.38
N PHE A 185 -13.59 -4.79 3.89
CA PHE A 185 -12.81 -3.82 3.14
C PHE A 185 -11.58 -4.47 2.50
N SER A 186 -10.79 -5.20 3.31
CA SER A 186 -9.56 -5.85 2.86
C SER A 186 -9.82 -6.89 1.77
N PHE A 187 -10.95 -7.59 1.82
CA PHE A 187 -11.33 -8.54 0.78
C PHE A 187 -11.76 -7.82 -0.50
N CYS A 188 -12.62 -6.80 -0.39
CA CYS A 188 -13.15 -6.05 -1.52
C CYS A 188 -12.06 -5.34 -2.32
N TYR A 189 -11.21 -4.53 -1.66
CA TYR A 189 -10.16 -3.81 -2.40
C TYR A 189 -9.11 -4.76 -2.96
N ALA A 190 -8.76 -5.84 -2.26
CA ALA A 190 -7.79 -6.83 -2.77
C ALA A 190 -8.34 -7.60 -3.98
N PHE A 191 -9.64 -7.89 -4.01
CA PHE A 191 -10.29 -8.48 -5.17
C PHE A 191 -10.23 -7.54 -6.40
N LEU A 192 -10.50 -6.25 -6.21
CA LEU A 192 -10.35 -5.25 -7.27
C LEU A 192 -8.89 -5.12 -7.72
N LEU A 193 -7.95 -5.08 -6.77
CA LEU A 193 -6.52 -5.02 -7.05
C LEU A 193 -6.05 -6.25 -7.86
N ALA A 194 -6.55 -7.45 -7.52
CA ALA A 194 -6.26 -8.67 -8.27
C ALA A 194 -6.75 -8.58 -9.73
N LYS A 195 -7.92 -7.98 -9.96
CA LYS A 195 -8.43 -7.73 -11.33
C LYS A 195 -7.57 -6.73 -12.10
N PHE A 196 -7.03 -5.71 -11.43
CA PHE A 196 -6.16 -4.72 -12.06
C PHE A 196 -4.77 -5.30 -12.38
N LEU A 197 -4.17 -6.05 -11.46
CA LEU A 197 -2.85 -6.67 -11.61
C LEU A 197 -2.86 -7.95 -12.50
N LYS A 198 -3.55 -7.96 -13.64
CA LYS A 198 -3.67 -9.16 -14.52
C LYS A 198 -2.34 -9.94 -14.65
N PRO A 199 -2.36 -11.28 -14.83
CA PRO A 199 -1.20 -12.17 -14.65
C PRO A 199 0.08 -11.85 -15.46
N LYS A 200 0.01 -10.98 -16.48
CA LYS A 200 1.15 -10.56 -17.30
C LYS A 200 1.99 -9.44 -16.66
N GLU A 201 1.51 -8.81 -15.60
CA GLU A 201 2.26 -7.82 -14.80
C GLU A 201 2.86 -8.46 -13.54
N LYS A 202 3.54 -9.61 -13.69
CA LYS A 202 4.39 -10.11 -12.60
C LYS A 202 5.42 -9.03 -12.29
N PHE A 203 5.52 -8.65 -11.02
CA PHE A 203 6.60 -7.81 -10.53
C PHE A 203 7.93 -8.42 -11.02
N LYS A 204 8.55 -7.78 -12.02
CA LYS A 204 9.90 -8.13 -12.45
C LYS A 204 10.83 -7.46 -11.45
N ALA A 205 11.33 -8.25 -10.50
CA ALA A 205 12.40 -7.79 -9.63
C ALA A 205 13.55 -7.24 -10.49
N PRO A 206 14.19 -6.14 -10.09
CA PRO A 206 15.31 -5.57 -10.86
C PRO A 206 16.41 -6.63 -11.06
N LYS A 207 17.01 -6.62 -12.26
CA LYS A 207 17.89 -7.69 -12.78
C LYS A 207 19.07 -8.09 -11.88
N ASN A 208 19.46 -7.25 -10.93
CA ASN A 208 20.65 -7.45 -10.09
C ASN A 208 20.55 -8.63 -9.09
N TYR A 209 19.42 -9.33 -9.01
CA TYR A 209 19.22 -10.49 -8.12
C TYR A 209 18.64 -11.73 -8.82
N GLN A 210 18.66 -11.77 -10.16
CA GLN A 210 18.29 -12.98 -10.92
C GLN A 210 19.45 -13.98 -11.03
N ASN A 211 20.66 -13.60 -10.58
CA ASN A 211 21.86 -14.43 -10.54
C ASN A 211 22.26 -14.64 -9.07
N ASN A 212 21.58 -15.57 -8.38
CA ASN A 212 22.09 -16.29 -7.21
C ASN A 212 21.21 -17.54 -7.02
#